data_AF-A0A7X6DGI2-F1
#
_entry.id   AF-A0A7X6DGI2-F1
#
_cell.length_a   1.000
_cell.length_b   1.000
_cell.length_c   1.000
_cell.angle_alpha   90.00
_cell.angle_beta   90.00
_cell.angle_gamma   90.00
#
_symmetry.space_group_name_H-M   'P 1'
#
loop_
_entity.id
_entity.type
_entity.pdbx_description
1 polymer ?
#
loop_
_entity_poly.entity_id
_entity_poly.type
_entity_poly.pdbx_seq_one_letter_code
_entity_poly.pdbx_strand_id
1 'polypeptide(L)'
;MLDAAVEQVAADAASPEQASPAHAAQVPPLAYRTALRPAAQVLLADGVPYRLAAGMQVTAEIRLGERTVLEYLLSPIRKAFHEAGRER
;
A
#
# COMPACT_ATOMS: atom_id res chain seq x y z
N MET A 1 -16.11 1.15 8.12
CA MET A 1 -14.82 0.71 7.52
C MET A 1 -14.76 -0.80 7.61
N LEU A 2 -14.08 -1.47 6.69
CA LEU A 2 -13.99 -2.92 6.63
C LEU A 2 -12.53 -3.34 6.53
N ASP A 3 -12.13 -4.30 7.36
CA ASP A 3 -10.78 -4.85 7.31
C ASP A 3 -10.59 -5.70 6.06
N ALA A 4 -9.40 -5.63 5.47
CA ALA A 4 -9.02 -6.42 4.32
C ALA A 4 -7.52 -6.73 4.36
N ALA A 5 -7.13 -7.85 3.73
CA ALA A 5 -5.74 -8.20 3.53
C ALA A 5 -5.37 -8.08 2.05
N VAL A 6 -4.15 -7.65 1.76
CA VAL A 6 -3.58 -7.74 0.41
C VAL A 6 -3.29 -9.19 0.11
N GLU A 7 -3.91 -9.75 -0.93
CA GLU A 7 -3.73 -11.14 -1.32
C GLU A 7 -2.69 -11.28 -2.43
N GLN A 8 -2.68 -10.31 -3.36
CA GLN A 8 -1.72 -10.27 -4.46
C GLN A 8 -1.35 -8.83 -4.81
N VAL A 9 -0.10 -8.66 -5.22
CA VAL A 9 0.40 -7.46 -5.89
C VAL A 9 0.88 -7.88 -7.28
N ALA A 10 0.48 -7.15 -8.32
CA ALA A 10 0.97 -7.41 -9.67
C ALA A 10 2.48 -7.15 -9.76
N ALA A 11 3.17 -7.93 -10.59
CA ALA A 11 4.62 -7.82 -10.77
C ALA A 11 5.03 -6.51 -11.46
N ASP A 12 4.16 -6.00 -12.33
CA ASP A 12 4.46 -4.86 -13.19
C ASP A 12 3.64 -3.63 -12.80
N ALA A 13 4.29 -2.47 -12.91
CA ALA A 13 3.61 -1.19 -12.78
C ALA A 13 2.86 -0.84 -14.07
N ALA A 14 1.65 -0.31 -13.91
CA ALA A 14 0.89 0.27 -15.00
C ALA A 14 0.96 1.80 -14.94
N SER A 15 1.07 2.42 -16.11
CA SER A 15 0.82 3.85 -16.27
C SER A 15 -0.70 4.05 -16.37
N PRO A 16 -1.31 4.97 -15.62
CA PRO A 16 -2.71 5.30 -15.81
C PRO A 16 -2.90 5.92 -17.20
N GLU A 17 -3.57 5.20 -18.10
CA GLU A 17 -3.78 5.59 -19.51
C GLU A 17 -4.75 6.77 -19.68
N GLN A 18 -5.30 7.32 -18.60
CA GLN A 18 -6.37 8.33 -18.63
C GLN A 18 -6.13 9.42 -17.58
N ALA A 19 -5.16 10.29 -17.82
CA ALA A 19 -5.11 11.60 -17.20
C ALA A 19 -5.53 12.64 -18.26
N SER A 20 -6.61 13.39 -18.00
CA SER A 20 -7.09 14.47 -18.85
C SER A 20 -5.96 15.43 -19.25
N PRO A 21 -5.91 15.94 -20.50
CA PRO A 21 -4.79 16.70 -21.06
C PRO A 21 -4.48 18.04 -20.34
N ALA A 22 -5.27 18.43 -19.34
CA ALA A 22 -5.06 19.64 -18.55
C ALA A 22 -3.86 19.57 -17.57
N HIS A 23 -3.29 18.38 -17.32
CA HIS A 23 -2.15 18.19 -16.39
C HIS A 23 -0.92 17.53 -17.04
N ALA A 24 -0.65 17.85 -18.31
CA ALA A 24 0.41 17.24 -19.14
C ALA A 24 1.87 17.54 -18.72
N ALA A 25 2.12 18.18 -17.57
CA ALA A 25 3.47 18.57 -17.13
C ALA A 25 4.14 17.57 -16.17
N GLN A 26 3.46 16.48 -15.78
CA GLN A 26 3.98 15.51 -14.82
C GLN A 26 3.97 14.11 -15.42
N VAL A 27 5.11 13.42 -15.34
CA VAL A 27 5.21 11.99 -15.64
C VAL A 27 4.15 11.27 -14.80
N PRO A 28 3.18 10.57 -15.41
CA PRO A 28 2.12 9.93 -14.65
C PRO A 28 2.72 8.93 -13.66
N PRO A 29 2.25 8.91 -12.40
CA PRO A 29 2.81 8.03 -11.39
C PRO A 29 2.57 6.57 -11.78
N LEU A 30 3.63 5.77 -11.68
CA LEU A 30 3.54 4.31 -11.83
C LEU A 30 2.70 3.72 -10.70
N ALA A 31 1.73 2.88 -11.04
CA ALA A 31 0.83 2.26 -10.08
C ALA A 31 0.85 0.73 -10.19
N TYR A 32 0.93 0.04 -9.04
CA TYR A 32 0.82 -1.41 -8.99
C TYR A 32 -0.61 -1.82 -8.68
N ARG A 33 -1.15 -2.78 -9.44
CA ARG A 33 -2.46 -3.34 -9.18
C ARG A 33 -2.38 -4.30 -8.00
N THR A 34 -3.34 -4.22 -7.09
CA THR A 34 -3.43 -5.10 -5.94
C THR A 34 -4.80 -5.78 -5.90
N ALA A 35 -4.83 -7.04 -5.48
CA ALA A 35 -6.05 -7.77 -5.17
C ALA A 35 -6.19 -7.81 -3.64
N LEU A 36 -7.35 -7.38 -3.15
CA LEU A 36 -7.66 -7.33 -1.72
C LEU A 36 -8.71 -8.39 -1.39
N ARG A 37 -8.54 -9.05 -0.25
CA ARG A 37 -9.53 -9.96 0.34
C ARG A 37 -10.19 -9.27 1.53
N PRO A 38 -11.45 -8.80 1.41
CA PRO A 38 -12.19 -8.27 2.54
C PRO A 38 -12.45 -9.34 3.60
N ALA A 39 -12.40 -8.97 4.88
CA ALA A 39 -12.64 -9.88 5.99
C ALA A 39 -14.12 -10.33 6.08
N ALA A 40 -15.04 -9.54 5.54
CA ALA A 40 -16.46 -9.86 5.43
C ALA A 40 -17.06 -9.29 4.13
N GLN A 41 -18.20 -9.83 3.70
CA GLN A 41 -18.93 -9.34 2.52
C GLN A 41 -20.06 -8.37 2.89
N VAL A 42 -20.00 -7.80 4.09
CA VAL A 42 -20.98 -6.86 4.63
C VAL A 42 -20.24 -5.68 5.23
N LEU A 43 -20.60 -4.48 4.79
CA LEU A 43 -20.17 -3.21 5.37
C LEU A 43 -21.24 -2.74 6.35
N LEU A 44 -20.86 -2.54 7.61
CA LEU A 44 -21.70 -1.85 8.58
C LEU A 44 -21.42 -0.35 8.49
N ALA A 45 -22.44 0.41 8.10
CA ALA A 45 -22.41 1.87 8.06
C ALA A 45 -23.71 2.40 8.67
N ASP A 46 -23.60 3.36 9.59
CA ASP A 46 -24.76 3.98 10.27
C ASP A 46 -25.74 2.98 10.91
N GLY A 47 -25.22 1.85 11.39
CA GLY A 47 -26.03 0.76 11.98
C GLY A 47 -26.76 -0.11 10.96
N VAL A 48 -26.60 0.14 9.66
CA VAL A 48 -27.22 -0.61 8.57
C VAL A 48 -26.20 -1.54 7.91
N PRO A 49 -26.52 -2.83 7.72
CA PRO A 49 -25.67 -3.78 6.99
C PRO A 49 -25.88 -3.64 5.48
N TYR A 50 -24.81 -3.32 4.76
CA TYR A 50 -24.78 -3.26 3.30
C TYR A 50 -23.98 -4.44 2.75
N ARG A 51 -24.60 -5.26 1.88
CA ARG A 51 -23.88 -6.35 1.21
C ARG A 51 -23.00 -5.80 0.09
N LEU A 52 -21.73 -6.20 0.07
CA LEU A 52 -20.82 -5.88 -1.03
C LEU A 52 -21.22 -6.68 -2.27
N ALA A 53 -21.28 -6.01 -3.43
CA ALA A 53 -21.61 -6.60 -4.71
C ALA A 53 -20.63 -6.16 -5.80
N ALA A 54 -20.56 -6.95 -6.88
CA ALA A 54 -19.75 -6.60 -8.04
C ALA A 54 -20.23 -5.26 -8.66
N GLY A 55 -19.29 -4.48 -9.16
CA GLY A 55 -19.55 -3.16 -9.75
C GLY A 55 -19.54 -2.00 -8.75
N MET A 56 -19.41 -2.26 -7.45
CA MET A 56 -19.21 -1.21 -6.46
C MET A 56 -17.81 -0.58 -6.60
N GLN A 57 -17.74 0.74 -6.43
CA GLN A 57 -16.47 1.45 -6.26
C GLN A 57 -16.12 1.49 -4.77
N VAL A 58 -14.86 1.20 -4.45
CA VAL A 58 -14.35 1.22 -3.07
C VAL A 58 -13.08 2.03 -2.99
N THR A 59 -12.86 2.65 -1.84
CA THR A 59 -11.59 3.30 -1.48
C THR A 59 -10.95 2.46 -0.38
N ALA A 60 -9.69 2.11 -0.55
CA ALA A 60 -8.93 1.34 0.42
C ALA A 60 -7.64 2.08 0.78
N GLU A 61 -7.32 2.08 2.07
CA GLU A 61 -6.03 2.54 2.58
C GLU A 61 -5.15 1.32 2.88
N ILE A 62 -3.99 1.24 2.23
CA ILE A 62 -3.07 0.10 2.40
C ILE A 62 -1.96 0.52 3.36
N ARG A 63 -1.85 -0.18 4.48
CA ARG A 63 -0.74 -0.03 5.43
C ARG A 63 0.50 -0.72 4.84
N LEU A 64 1.51 0.07 4.45
CA LEU A 64 2.74 -0.44 3.80
C LEU A 64 3.78 -1.00 4.78
N GLY A 65 3.63 -0.75 6.08
CA GLY A 65 4.52 -1.27 7.11
C GLY A 65 4.45 -0.47 8.41
N GLU A 66 5.27 -0.87 9.38
CA GLU A 66 5.41 -0.20 10.66
C GLU A 66 6.88 0.23 10.81
N ARG A 67 7.13 1.54 10.89
CA ARG A 67 8.47 2.08 11.14
C ARG A 67 8.55 2.48 12.61
N THR A 68 9.56 1.99 13.32
CA THR A 68 9.79 2.38 14.71
C THR A 68 10.88 3.44 14.80
N VAL A 69 10.76 4.39 15.74
CA VAL A 69 11.81 5.40 15.98
C VAL A 69 13.14 4.73 16.37
N LEU A 70 13.07 3.57 17.03
CA LEU A 70 14.24 2.78 17.42
C LEU A 70 15.10 2.36 16.22
N GLU A 71 14.50 2.09 15.05
CA GLU A 71 15.25 1.78 13.82
C GLU A 71 16.19 2.92 13.42
N TYR A 72 15.79 4.18 13.64
CA TYR A 72 16.65 5.33 13.35
C TYR A 72 17.80 5.41 14.35
N LEU A 73 17.51 5.22 15.63
CA LEU A 73 18.49 5.29 16.72
C LEU A 73 19.55 4.18 16.63
N LEU A 74 19.16 2.98 16.21
CA LEU A 74 20.07 1.83 16.09
C LEU A 74 20.73 1.73 14.71
N SER A 75 20.31 2.54 13.73
CA SER A 75 20.92 2.57 12.39
C SER A 75 22.44 2.84 12.39
N PRO A 76 23.01 3.70 13.25
CA PRO A 76 24.45 3.96 13.28
C PRO A 76 25.23 2.78 13.87
N ILE A 77 24.66 2.08 14.86
CA ILE A 77 25.29 0.93 15.50
C ILE A 77 25.40 -0.23 14.51
N ARG A 78 24.34 -0.51 13.73
CA ARG A 78 24.38 -1.52 12.67
C ARG A 78 25.44 -1.20 11.61
N LYS A 79 25.59 0.07 11.20
CA LYS A 79 26.63 0.49 10.26
C LYS A 79 28.03 0.22 10.81
N ALA A 80 28.29 0.63 12.06
CA ALA A 80 29.59 0.44 12.70
C ALA A 80 29.98 -1.04 12.85
N PHE A 81 29.02 -1.92 13.19
CA PHE A 81 29.28 -3.36 13.28
C PHE A 81 29.54 -4.01 11.90
N HIS A 82 28.86 -3.57 10.84
CA HIS A 82 29.10 -4.08 9.48
C HIS A 82 30.44 -3.59 8.89
N GLU A 83 30.88 -2.39 9.27
CA GLU A 83 32.15 -1.81 8.83
C GLU A 83 33.34 -2.44 9.57
N ALA A 84 33.21 -2.65 10.89
CA ALA A 84 34.24 -3.29 11.71
C ALA A 84 34.48 -4.78 11.39
N GLY A 85 33.51 -5.47 10.80
CA GLY A 85 33.63 -6.87 10.37
C GLY A 85 34.29 -7.07 9.01
N ARG A 86 34.47 -6.01 8.21
CA ARG A 86 35.10 -6.07 6.87
C ARG A 86 36.60 -5.78 6.88
N GLU A 87 37.14 -5.34 8.01
CA GLU A 87 38.55 -4.99 8.15
C GLU A 87 39.43 -6.09 8.76
N ARG A 88 38.97 -7.35 8.76
CA ARG A 88 39.79 -8.50 9.16
C ARG A 88 39.67 -9.66 8.18
#